data_AF-Q4RZ92-F1
#
_entry.id   AF-Q4RZ92-F1
#
_cell.length_a   1.000
_cell.length_b   1.000
_cell.length_c   1.000
_cell.angle_alpha   90.00
_cell.angle_beta   90.00
_cell.angle_gamma   90.00
#
_symmetry.space_group_name_H-M   'P 1'
#
loop_
_entity.id
_entity.type
_entity.pdbx_description
1 polymer ?
#
loop_
_entity_poly.entity_id
_entity_poly.type
_entity_poly.pdbx_seq_one_letter_code
_entity_poly.pdbx_strand_id
1 'polypeptide(L)'
;SLSSQVFPDVTILFSDVVGFTRICSHITPMQVVSMLNTMYTLFDTLSEKHRVFKVETIGDAYMVVAGAPEKTKYHAHNICDMALDMVRSIDHLKDPSNGNNIQIRVGGWKAARVEFTHLCLLLYQHSFLLLAGIHSGMVVAGVVGHKMPRYGLHGDTVHTASAMESNGKAGKQ
;
A
#
# COMPACT_ATOMS: atom_id res chain seq x y z
N SER A 1 6.48 -27.56 2.66
CA SER A 1 6.42 -27.28 4.10
C SER A 1 5.95 -25.86 4.33
N LEU A 2 5.09 -25.61 5.31
CA LEU A 2 4.65 -24.25 5.68
C LEU A 2 5.76 -23.59 6.52
N SER A 3 6.79 -23.05 5.87
CA SER A 3 7.91 -22.40 6.55
C SER A 3 7.57 -20.93 6.85
N SER A 4 7.49 -20.60 8.14
CA SER A 4 7.54 -19.22 8.61
C SER A 4 9.00 -18.76 8.76
N GLN A 5 9.24 -17.47 8.55
CA GLN A 5 10.56 -16.85 8.67
C GLN A 5 10.43 -15.46 9.30
N VAL A 6 11.38 -15.11 10.17
CA VAL A 6 11.48 -13.79 10.77
C VAL A 6 12.29 -12.86 9.87
N PHE A 7 11.75 -11.68 9.64
CA PHE A 7 12.38 -10.58 8.91
C PHE A 7 12.50 -9.39 9.86
N PRO A 8 13.72 -9.03 10.32
CA PRO A 8 13.90 -7.96 11.30
C PRO A 8 13.67 -6.57 10.71
N ASP A 9 14.01 -6.38 9.43
CA ASP A 9 14.01 -5.10 8.73
C ASP A 9 13.12 -5.21 7.48
N VAL A 10 11.83 -4.89 7.63
CA VAL A 10 10.92 -4.68 6.49
C VAL A 10 10.34 -3.27 6.53
N THR A 11 9.79 -2.84 5.40
CA THR A 11 8.88 -1.69 5.32
C THR A 11 7.62 -2.11 4.58
N ILE A 12 6.46 -1.76 5.15
CA ILE A 12 5.13 -2.06 4.62
C ILE A 12 4.48 -0.76 4.17
N LEU A 13 3.71 -0.82 3.09
CA LEU A 13 2.78 0.20 2.62
C LEU A 13 1.38 -0.41 2.51
N PHE A 14 0.40 0.27 3.09
CA PHE A 14 -1.03 0.07 2.81
C PHE A 14 -1.55 1.20 1.92
N SER A 15 -2.55 0.92 1.09
CA SER A 15 -3.29 1.89 0.29
C SER A 15 -4.76 1.49 0.21
N ASP A 16 -5.65 2.46 0.20
CA ASP A 16 -7.10 2.32 0.17
C ASP A 16 -7.71 3.28 -0.88
N VAL A 17 -8.91 2.98 -1.39
CA VAL A 17 -9.62 3.81 -2.38
C VAL A 17 -10.59 4.75 -1.69
N VAL A 18 -10.36 6.06 -1.80
CA VAL A 18 -11.15 7.07 -1.10
C VAL A 18 -12.61 7.02 -1.56
N GLY A 19 -13.50 6.63 -0.65
CA GLY A 19 -14.93 6.57 -0.92
C GLY A 19 -15.37 5.34 -1.72
N PHE A 20 -14.58 4.26 -1.76
CA PHE A 20 -14.92 3.01 -2.45
C PHE A 20 -16.37 2.54 -2.23
N THR A 21 -16.83 2.51 -0.98
CA THR A 21 -18.22 2.13 -0.64
C THR A 21 -19.28 2.97 -1.36
N ARG A 22 -19.02 4.28 -1.54
CA ARG A 22 -19.90 5.19 -2.27
C ARG A 22 -19.80 4.96 -3.78
N ILE A 23 -18.62 4.68 -4.32
CA ILE A 23 -18.46 4.36 -5.74
C ILE A 23 -19.26 3.07 -6.06
N CYS A 24 -19.06 2.03 -5.26
CA CYS A 24 -19.77 0.74 -5.38
C CYS A 24 -21.29 0.83 -5.23
N SER A 25 -21.84 1.84 -4.54
CA SER A 25 -23.29 2.04 -4.44
C SER A 25 -23.90 2.72 -5.68
N HIS A 26 -23.10 3.22 -6.63
CA HIS A 26 -23.56 3.94 -7.81
C HIS A 26 -23.20 3.26 -9.15
N ILE A 27 -22.43 2.16 -9.13
CA ILE A 27 -21.99 1.45 -10.34
C ILE A 27 -22.35 -0.04 -10.27
N THR A 28 -22.42 -0.69 -11.43
CA THR A 28 -22.69 -2.13 -11.50
C THR A 28 -21.51 -2.96 -10.97
N PRO A 29 -21.74 -4.20 -10.47
CA PRO A 29 -20.65 -5.08 -10.03
C PRO A 29 -19.57 -5.31 -11.10
N MET A 30 -19.94 -5.36 -12.38
CA MET A 30 -18.99 -5.48 -13.48
C MET A 30 -18.08 -4.25 -13.61
N GLN A 31 -18.61 -3.05 -13.37
CA GLN A 31 -17.82 -1.82 -13.36
C GLN A 31 -16.89 -1.76 -12.13
N VAL A 32 -17.34 -2.21 -10.95
CA VAL A 32 -16.47 -2.34 -9.76
C VAL A 32 -15.27 -3.24 -10.08
N VAL A 33 -15.52 -4.44 -10.62
CA VAL A 33 -14.47 -5.40 -10.96
C VAL A 33 -13.52 -4.85 -12.02
N SER A 34 -14.03 -4.19 -13.07
CA SER A 34 -13.19 -3.58 -14.11
C SER A 34 -12.30 -2.45 -13.56
N MET A 35 -12.86 -1.58 -12.70
CA MET A 35 -12.15 -0.51 -12.02
C MET A 35 -11.01 -1.05 -11.14
N LEU A 36 -11.32 -2.02 -10.27
CA LEU A 36 -10.34 -2.64 -9.39
C LEU A 36 -9.24 -3.38 -10.17
N ASN A 37 -9.61 -4.13 -11.22
CA ASN A 37 -8.63 -4.80 -12.06
C ASN A 37 -7.68 -3.80 -12.72
N THR A 38 -8.18 -2.68 -13.25
CA THR A 38 -7.33 -1.65 -13.86
C THR A 38 -6.37 -1.03 -12.83
N MET A 39 -6.87 -0.73 -11.63
CA MET A 39 -6.04 -0.20 -10.54
C MET A 39 -4.99 -1.20 -10.06
N TYR A 40 -5.36 -2.46 -9.83
CA TYR A 40 -4.43 -3.48 -9.39
C TYR A 40 -3.41 -3.83 -10.46
N THR A 41 -3.77 -3.89 -11.76
CA THR A 41 -2.77 -4.09 -12.83
C THR A 41 -1.74 -2.96 -12.88
N LEU A 42 -2.17 -1.71 -12.67
CA LEU A 42 -1.26 -0.56 -12.56
C LEU A 42 -0.31 -0.70 -11.36
N PHE A 43 -0.84 -1.01 -10.17
CA PHE A 43 -0.02 -1.14 -8.98
C PHE A 43 0.89 -2.38 -9.00
N ASP A 44 0.45 -3.48 -9.60
CA ASP A 44 1.25 -4.70 -9.76
C ASP A 44 2.47 -4.40 -10.66
N THR A 45 2.27 -3.65 -11.75
CA THR A 45 3.37 -3.15 -12.61
C THR A 45 4.36 -2.26 -11.84
N LEU A 46 3.87 -1.39 -10.96
CA LEU A 46 4.73 -0.58 -10.09
C LEU A 46 5.43 -1.43 -9.02
N SER A 47 4.79 -2.49 -8.52
CA SER A 47 5.38 -3.38 -7.51
C SER A 47 6.59 -4.13 -8.06
N GLU A 48 6.52 -4.60 -9.31
CA GLU A 48 7.63 -5.21 -10.03
C GLU A 48 8.75 -4.21 -10.31
N LYS A 49 8.41 -3.00 -10.80
CA LYS A 49 9.37 -1.90 -11.05
C LYS A 49 10.21 -1.58 -9.82
N HIS A 50 9.56 -1.46 -8.65
CA HIS A 50 10.18 -1.05 -7.39
C HIS A 50 10.70 -2.21 -6.54
N ARG A 51 10.57 -3.46 -7.03
CA ARG A 51 10.98 -4.69 -6.31
C ARG A 51 10.37 -4.74 -4.92
N VAL A 52 9.06 -4.53 -4.83
CA VAL A 52 8.27 -4.69 -3.62
C VAL A 52 7.27 -5.82 -3.81
N PHE A 53 7.06 -6.62 -2.78
CA PHE A 53 6.21 -7.80 -2.84
C PHE A 53 4.77 -7.46 -2.45
N LYS A 54 3.82 -7.80 -3.32
CA LYS A 54 2.38 -7.70 -3.06
C LYS A 54 1.93 -8.75 -2.05
N VAL A 55 1.32 -8.30 -0.96
CA VAL A 55 0.74 -9.17 0.08
C VAL A 55 -0.75 -9.34 -0.19
N GLU A 56 -1.27 -10.56 -0.09
CA GLU A 56 -2.71 -10.81 -0.19
C GLU A 56 -3.46 -10.27 1.03
N THR A 57 -4.40 -9.38 0.80
CA THR A 57 -5.24 -8.71 1.82
C THR A 57 -6.68 -9.22 1.80
N ILE A 58 -7.46 -8.74 2.77
CA ILE A 58 -8.92 -8.89 2.80
C ILE A 58 -9.51 -7.51 2.53
N GLY A 59 -10.32 -7.37 1.49
CA GLY A 59 -11.01 -6.12 1.13
C GLY A 59 -10.44 -5.45 -0.13
N ASP A 60 -10.57 -4.13 -0.16
CA ASP A 60 -10.14 -3.17 -1.18
C ASP A 60 -8.75 -2.54 -0.90
N ALA A 61 -8.21 -2.77 0.30
CA ALA A 61 -6.88 -2.32 0.68
C ALA A 61 -5.77 -3.05 -0.09
N TYR A 62 -4.92 -2.31 -0.81
CA TYR A 62 -3.71 -2.80 -1.45
C TYR A 62 -2.53 -2.75 -0.48
N MET A 63 -1.78 -3.85 -0.35
CA MET A 63 -0.64 -3.95 0.58
C MET A 63 0.60 -4.45 -0.15
N VAL A 64 1.71 -3.75 0.05
CA VAL A 64 3.04 -4.18 -0.42
C VAL A 64 4.08 -4.11 0.70
N VAL A 65 5.11 -4.94 0.60
CA VAL A 65 6.23 -4.99 1.54
C VAL A 65 7.55 -5.03 0.80
N ALA A 66 8.58 -4.43 1.37
CA ALA A 66 9.97 -4.63 0.96
C ALA A 66 10.78 -5.15 2.15
N GLY A 67 11.77 -6.01 1.87
CA GLY A 67 12.54 -6.72 2.90
C GLY A 67 12.01 -8.13 3.21
N ALA A 68 10.83 -8.49 2.69
CA ALA A 68 10.28 -9.85 2.68
C ALA A 68 9.51 -10.08 1.36
N PRO A 69 9.43 -11.31 0.81
CA PRO A 69 10.20 -12.49 1.21
C PRO A 69 11.70 -12.34 0.91
N GLU A 70 12.09 -11.43 0.01
CA GLU A 70 13.49 -11.13 -0.27
C GLU A 70 14.03 -10.01 0.64
N LYS A 71 15.12 -10.31 1.35
CA LYS A 71 15.80 -9.35 2.23
C LYS A 71 16.55 -8.31 1.40
N THR A 72 16.30 -7.04 1.68
CA THR A 72 17.01 -5.92 1.05
C THR A 72 17.31 -4.83 2.08
N LYS A 73 18.47 -4.17 1.95
CA LYS A 73 18.83 -2.99 2.77
C LYS A 73 18.11 -1.71 2.31
N TYR A 74 17.48 -1.75 1.14
CA TYR A 74 16.78 -0.61 0.52
C TYR A 74 15.26 -0.67 0.73
N HIS A 75 14.78 -1.46 1.70
CA HIS A 75 13.35 -1.71 1.93
C HIS A 75 12.53 -0.41 2.04
N ALA A 76 13.01 0.58 2.79
CA ALA A 76 12.33 1.86 2.94
C ALA A 76 12.33 2.68 1.64
N HIS A 77 13.44 2.68 0.89
CA HIS A 77 13.59 3.42 -0.35
C HIS A 77 12.63 2.89 -1.44
N ASN A 78 12.64 1.58 -1.67
CA ASN A 78 11.74 0.90 -2.61
C ASN A 78 10.26 1.22 -2.34
N ILE A 79 9.85 1.23 -1.06
CA ILE A 79 8.48 1.56 -0.66
C ILE A 79 8.14 3.05 -0.87
N CYS A 80 9.09 3.96 -0.65
CA CYS A 80 8.87 5.38 -0.88
C CYS A 80 8.74 5.71 -2.37
N ASP A 81 9.58 5.12 -3.22
CA ASP A 81 9.51 5.30 -4.68
C ASP A 81 8.22 4.67 -5.25
N MET A 82 7.80 3.52 -4.72
CA MET A 82 6.49 2.92 -4.99
C MET A 82 5.35 3.88 -4.62
N ALA A 83 5.33 4.42 -3.40
CA ALA A 83 4.29 5.35 -2.96
C ALA A 83 4.18 6.59 -3.85
N LEU A 84 5.35 7.15 -4.24
CA LEU A 84 5.42 8.34 -5.08
C LEU A 84 4.90 8.07 -6.50
N ASP A 85 5.26 6.93 -7.10
CA ASP A 85 4.78 6.56 -8.43
C ASP A 85 3.31 6.10 -8.43
N MET A 86 2.80 5.50 -7.35
CA MET A 86 1.37 5.21 -7.19
C MET A 86 0.56 6.51 -7.26
N VAL A 87 0.96 7.54 -6.49
CA VAL A 87 0.27 8.84 -6.46
C VAL A 87 0.42 9.60 -7.77
N ARG A 88 1.54 9.48 -8.48
CA ARG A 88 1.69 10.06 -9.84
C ARG A 88 0.84 9.36 -10.90
N SER A 89 0.65 8.06 -10.76
CA SER A 89 -0.02 7.24 -11.79
C SER A 89 -1.54 7.18 -11.60
N ILE A 90 -2.06 7.49 -10.41
CA ILE A 90 -3.50 7.43 -10.11
C ILE A 90 -4.32 8.45 -10.90
N ASP A 91 -3.71 9.56 -11.34
CA ASP A 91 -4.39 10.59 -12.14
C ASP A 91 -4.89 10.09 -13.51
N HIS A 92 -4.44 8.91 -13.94
CA HIS A 92 -4.94 8.23 -15.14
C HIS A 92 -6.17 7.36 -14.89
N LEU A 93 -6.51 7.05 -13.63
CA LEU A 93 -7.67 6.23 -13.29
C LEU A 93 -8.91 7.09 -13.07
N LYS A 94 -10.02 6.69 -13.69
CA LYS A 94 -11.29 7.41 -13.63
C LYS A 94 -12.33 6.65 -12.81
N ASP A 95 -13.05 7.37 -11.96
CA ASP A 95 -14.23 6.87 -11.26
C ASP A 95 -15.36 6.66 -12.28
N PRO A 96 -15.81 5.41 -12.53
CA PRO A 96 -16.83 5.13 -13.54
C PRO A 96 -18.23 5.65 -13.17
N SER A 97 -18.45 6.15 -11.94
CA SER A 97 -19.72 6.78 -11.53
C SER A 97 -19.86 8.24 -11.98
N ASN A 98 -18.74 8.95 -12.16
CA ASN A 98 -18.76 10.42 -12.35
C ASN A 98 -17.65 11.00 -13.25
N GLY A 99 -16.68 10.19 -13.71
CA GLY A 99 -15.62 10.60 -14.63
C GLY A 99 -14.47 11.41 -14.03
N ASN A 100 -14.48 11.68 -12.72
CA ASN A 100 -13.36 12.32 -12.01
C ASN A 100 -12.19 11.34 -11.80
N ASN A 101 -11.02 11.85 -11.38
CA ASN A 101 -9.89 11.00 -11.02
C ASN A 101 -10.21 10.21 -9.74
N ILE A 102 -9.84 8.93 -9.71
CA ILE A 102 -9.87 8.14 -8.47
C ILE A 102 -8.83 8.71 -7.52
N GLN A 103 -9.21 8.88 -6.25
CA GLN A 103 -8.26 9.25 -5.19
C GLN A 103 -7.91 8.02 -4.37
N ILE A 104 -6.63 7.79 -4.16
CA ILE A 104 -6.14 6.81 -3.18
C ILE A 104 -5.70 7.50 -1.90
N ARG A 105 -6.04 6.90 -0.77
CA ARG A 105 -5.43 7.17 0.52
C ARG A 105 -4.31 6.16 0.69
N VAL A 106 -3.14 6.57 1.16
CA VAL A 106 -2.09 5.61 1.51
C VAL A 106 -1.94 5.56 3.06
N GLY A 107 -2.10 6.67 3.82
CA GLY A 107 -2.16 6.68 5.31
C GLY A 107 -1.35 7.77 6.05
N GLY A 108 -1.10 7.61 7.35
CA GLY A 108 -0.20 8.48 8.12
C GLY A 108 1.23 7.94 8.20
N TRP A 109 2.24 8.81 8.25
CA TRP A 109 3.62 8.40 8.55
C TRP A 109 3.90 8.48 10.07
N LYS A 110 4.48 7.42 10.64
CA LYS A 110 5.14 7.44 11.95
C LYS A 110 6.53 6.86 11.77
N ALA A 111 7.54 7.71 11.86
CA ALA A 111 8.93 7.37 11.62
C ALA A 111 9.45 6.35 12.66
N ALA A 112 9.40 5.06 12.30
CA ALA A 112 10.10 4.01 13.01
C ALA A 112 11.58 4.04 12.64
N ARG A 113 12.31 4.97 13.25
CA ARG A 113 13.77 4.98 13.39
C ARG A 113 14.57 4.77 12.08
N VAL A 114 14.21 5.52 11.02
CA VAL A 114 15.03 5.64 9.80
C VAL A 114 15.45 7.11 9.62
N GLU A 115 16.76 7.37 9.56
CA GLU A 115 17.34 8.71 9.36
C GLU A 115 17.14 9.18 7.91
N PHE A 116 16.00 9.80 7.59
CA PHE A 116 15.71 10.33 6.23
C PHE A 116 15.04 11.71 6.23
N THR A 117 15.71 12.69 6.85
CA THR A 117 15.30 14.10 6.86
C THR A 117 15.10 14.68 5.45
N HIS A 118 15.89 14.23 4.47
CA HIS A 118 15.81 14.70 3.07
C HIS A 118 14.58 14.19 2.31
N LEU A 119 14.13 12.96 2.56
CA LEU A 119 13.01 12.37 1.80
C LEU A 119 11.67 12.98 2.23
N CYS A 120 11.54 13.28 3.52
CA CYS A 120 10.38 13.98 4.07
C CYS A 120 10.19 15.39 3.46
N LEU A 121 11.30 16.10 3.16
CA LEU A 121 11.26 17.41 2.49
C LEU A 121 10.83 17.32 1.01
N LEU A 122 11.28 16.30 0.27
CA LEU A 122 10.87 16.10 -1.13
C LEU A 122 9.38 15.79 -1.26
N LEU A 123 8.83 15.03 -0.32
CA LEU A 123 7.39 14.75 -0.24
C LEU A 123 6.56 15.95 0.23
N TYR A 124 7.17 16.95 0.89
CA TYR A 124 6.51 18.18 1.35
C TYR A 124 6.54 19.31 0.29
N GLN A 125 7.48 19.27 -0.65
CA GLN A 125 7.64 20.29 -1.70
C GLN A 125 6.59 20.19 -2.82
N HIS A 126 5.97 19.02 -3.02
CA HIS A 126 4.83 18.87 -3.91
C HIS A 126 3.55 18.93 -3.08
N SER A 127 2.65 19.86 -3.39
CA SER A 127 1.36 20.08 -2.69
C SER A 127 0.31 18.97 -2.90
N PHE A 128 0.76 17.74 -3.11
CA PHE A 128 -0.09 16.55 -3.15
C PHE A 128 -0.10 15.92 -1.75
N LEU A 129 -1.30 15.68 -1.21
CA LEU A 129 -1.49 15.06 0.10
C LEU A 129 -1.13 13.56 0.07
N LEU A 130 0.17 13.27 -0.02
CA LEU A 130 0.76 11.95 0.11
C LEU A 130 0.75 11.50 1.58
N LEU A 131 -0.46 11.32 2.06
CA LEU A 131 -0.74 10.48 3.20
C LEU A 131 -0.39 9.06 2.78
N ALA A 132 0.74 8.51 3.27
CA ALA A 132 1.13 7.10 3.13
C ALA A 132 1.34 6.37 4.47
N GLY A 133 0.69 5.21 4.62
CA GLY A 133 0.63 4.35 5.80
C GLY A 133 1.84 3.44 5.85
N ILE A 134 3.01 4.09 5.86
CA ILE A 134 4.30 3.43 5.72
C ILE A 134 4.92 3.24 7.09
N HIS A 135 5.24 1.99 7.41
CA HIS A 135 5.86 1.64 8.68
C HIS A 135 6.94 0.57 8.49
N SER A 136 8.02 0.70 9.27
CA SER A 136 9.19 -0.17 9.22
C SER A 136 9.37 -0.88 10.55
N GLY A 137 9.76 -2.15 10.51
CA GLY A 137 9.93 -2.95 11.72
C GLY A 137 10.05 -4.44 11.41
N MET A 138 10.03 -5.26 12.46
CA MET A 138 10.10 -6.71 12.34
C MET A 138 8.74 -7.30 11.93
N VAL A 139 8.75 -8.31 11.07
CA VAL A 139 7.59 -9.18 10.81
C VAL A 139 7.96 -10.65 10.83
N VAL A 140 6.98 -11.48 11.16
CA VAL A 140 6.99 -12.90 10.84
C VAL A 140 6.18 -13.10 9.56
N ALA A 141 6.83 -13.61 8.53
CA ALA A 141 6.17 -13.92 7.26
C ALA A 141 6.08 -15.43 7.05
N GLY A 142 5.01 -15.91 6.44
CA GLY A 142 4.85 -17.33 6.17
C GLY A 142 3.56 -17.67 5.44
N VAL A 143 3.49 -18.89 4.93
CA VAL A 143 2.28 -19.42 4.30
C VAL A 143 1.37 -20.02 5.38
N VAL A 144 0.10 -19.60 5.39
CA VAL A 144 -0.92 -20.07 6.33
C VAL A 144 -2.04 -20.78 5.56
N GLY A 145 -2.52 -21.91 6.11
CA GLY A 145 -3.62 -22.69 5.54
C GLY A 145 -3.19 -23.85 4.63
N HIS A 146 -3.99 -24.91 4.61
CA HIS A 146 -3.71 -26.14 3.86
C HIS A 146 -4.59 -26.32 2.60
N LYS A 147 -5.82 -25.79 2.59
CA LYS A 147 -6.72 -25.83 1.42
C LYS A 147 -6.61 -24.60 0.51
N MET A 148 -6.30 -23.45 1.10
CA MET A 148 -6.06 -22.17 0.41
C MET A 148 -4.83 -21.53 1.07
N PRO A 149 -3.61 -21.94 0.71
CA PRO A 149 -2.39 -21.39 1.29
C PRO A 149 -2.24 -19.92 0.90
N ARG A 150 -2.13 -19.01 1.88
CA ARG A 150 -1.88 -17.58 1.66
C ARG A 150 -0.57 -17.15 2.31
N TYR A 151 0.23 -16.35 1.63
CA TYR A 151 1.41 -15.74 2.23
C TYR A 151 0.99 -14.50 3.03
N GLY A 152 1.14 -14.56 4.35
CA GLY A 152 0.74 -13.49 5.27
C GLY A 152 1.90 -12.95 6.09
N LEU A 153 1.86 -11.64 6.37
CA LEU A 153 2.73 -11.00 7.35
C LEU A 153 2.00 -10.87 8.69
N HIS A 154 2.72 -11.10 9.79
CA HIS A 154 2.19 -11.03 11.15
C HIS A 154 3.16 -10.27 12.06
N GLY A 155 2.62 -9.52 13.02
CA GLY A 155 3.37 -8.75 14.02
C GLY A 155 2.92 -7.30 14.13
N ASP A 156 3.36 -6.61 15.19
CA ASP A 156 2.95 -5.25 15.54
C ASP A 156 3.21 -4.24 14.42
N THR A 157 4.23 -4.47 13.59
CA THR A 157 4.56 -3.67 12.39
C THR A 157 3.37 -3.63 11.40
N VAL A 158 2.69 -4.77 11.20
CA VAL A 158 1.54 -4.88 10.29
C VAL A 158 0.32 -4.15 10.86
N HIS A 159 0.03 -4.37 12.14
CA HIS A 159 -1.06 -3.69 12.84
C HIS A 159 -0.84 -2.18 12.90
N THR A 160 0.40 -1.73 13.11
CA THR A 160 0.77 -0.31 13.15
C THR A 160 0.62 0.35 11.79
N ALA A 161 1.07 -0.30 10.71
CA ALA A 161 0.88 0.18 9.33
C ALA A 161 -0.61 0.33 8.95
N SER A 162 -1.44 -0.67 9.26
CA SER A 162 -2.89 -0.62 9.03
C SER A 162 -3.62 0.41 9.92
N ALA A 163 -3.20 0.55 11.18
CA ALA A 163 -3.72 1.60 12.06
C ALA A 163 -3.30 3.01 11.59
N MET A 164 -2.17 3.13 10.89
CA MET A 164 -1.69 4.38 10.32
C MET A 164 -2.44 4.76 9.04
N GLU A 165 -2.81 3.79 8.19
CA GLU A 165 -3.73 3.98 7.07
C GLU A 165 -5.07 4.56 7.56
N SER A 166 -5.78 3.80 8.39
CA SER A 166 -7.14 4.12 8.86
C SER A 166 -7.27 5.43 9.66
N ASN A 167 -6.21 5.85 10.37
CA ASN A 167 -6.19 7.13 11.11
C ASN A 167 -5.68 8.33 10.29
N GLY A 168 -5.26 8.12 9.04
CA GLY A 168 -4.84 9.20 8.14
C GLY A 168 -6.02 10.09 7.75
N LYS A 169 -6.11 11.31 8.28
CA LYS A 169 -7.12 12.30 7.87
C LYS A 169 -6.92 12.65 6.39
N ALA A 170 -7.81 12.18 5.52
CA ALA A 170 -7.86 12.63 4.13
C ALA A 170 -7.87 14.17 4.08
N GLY A 171 -7.16 14.73 3.10
CA GLY A 171 -6.97 16.17 2.99
C GLY A 171 -8.27 16.96 3.10
N LYS A 172 -8.29 17.94 4.00
CA LYS A 172 -9.31 18.99 3.91
C LYS A 172 -9.00 19.82 2.67
N GLN A 173 -10.07 20.14 1.93
CA GLN A 173 -10.09 21.20 0.92
C GLN A 173 -9.72 22.55 1.53
#